data_AF-A0A9E3V2P6-F1
#
_entry.id   AF-A0A9E3V2P6-F1
#
_cell.length_a   1.000
_cell.length_b   1.000
_cell.length_c   1.000
_cell.angle_alpha   90.00
_cell.angle_beta   90.00
_cell.angle_gamma   90.00
#
_symmetry.space_group_name_H-M   'P 1'
#
loop_
_entity.id
_entity.type
_entity.pdbx_description
1 polymer ?
#
loop_
_entity_poly.entity_id
_entity_poly.type
_entity_poly.pdbx_seq_one_letter_code
_entity_poly.pdbx_strand_id
1 'polypeptide(L)' 'VTIGQVMRFVDGPIAPVDCVSQSRPKTCEFLGACPFFGFWGRVRQAISDVVDQTTFADLVRENRERQRGYVGDWTI' A
#
# COMPACT_ATOMS: atom_id res chain seq x y z
N VAL A 1 -10.91 5.04 -8.53
CA VAL A 1 -10.82 4.23 -7.28
C VAL A 1 -9.40 3.75 -7.14
N THR A 2 -8.74 4.13 -6.05
CA THR A 2 -7.36 3.71 -5.75
C THR A 2 -7.38 2.38 -5.00
N ILE A 3 -6.25 1.68 -4.99
CA ILE A 3 -6.09 0.46 -4.19
C ILE A 3 -6.26 0.79 -2.71
N GLY A 4 -5.69 1.91 -2.25
CA GLY A 4 -5.79 2.36 -0.87
C GLY A 4 -7.23 2.64 -0.42
N GLN A 5 -8.12 3.07 -1.31
CA GLN A 5 -9.55 3.23 -0.98
C GLN A 5 -10.22 1.89 -0.68
N VAL A 6 -9.96 0.87 -1.50
CA VAL A 6 -10.57 -0.46 -1.32
C VAL A 6 -9.97 -1.19 -0.12
N MET A 7 -8.65 -1.15 0.06
CA MET A 7 -8.01 -1.74 1.24
C MET A 7 -8.56 -1.15 2.54
N ARG A 8 -8.76 0.17 2.60
CA ARG A 8 -9.36 0.81 3.78
C ARG A 8 -10.81 0.43 4.03
N PHE A 9 -11.55 0.07 2.99
CA PHE A 9 -12.91 -0.41 3.10
C PHE A 9 -12.99 -1.87 3.59
N VAL A 10 -12.10 -2.73 3.09
CA VAL A 10 -12.11 -4.17 3.38
C VAL A 10 -11.35 -4.51 4.65
N ASP A 11 -10.09 -4.11 4.73
CA ASP A 11 -9.16 -4.48 5.82
C ASP A 11 -9.12 -3.43 6.94
N GLY A 12 -9.55 -2.20 6.62
CA GLY A 12 -9.52 -1.08 7.55
C GLY A 12 -8.23 -0.25 7.45
N PRO A 13 -7.84 0.47 8.51
CA PRO A 13 -6.75 1.44 8.46
C PRO A 13 -5.42 0.81 8.03
N ILE A 14 -4.74 1.44 7.07
CA ILE A 14 -3.41 1.01 6.63
C ILE A 14 -2.38 1.50 7.64
N ALA A 15 -1.98 0.61 8.55
CA ALA A 15 -0.95 0.86 9.55
C ALA A 15 -0.19 -0.43 9.87
N PRO A 16 1.16 -0.42 9.84
CA PRO A 16 1.96 -1.60 10.21
C PRO A 16 1.82 -2.00 11.69
N VAL A 17 1.54 -1.01 12.54
CA VAL A 17 1.26 -1.18 13.97
C VAL A 17 0.13 -0.24 14.36
N ASP A 18 -0.72 -0.69 15.29
CA ASP A 18 -1.95 0.03 15.65
C ASP A 18 -1.70 1.45 16.19
N CYS A 19 -0.57 1.68 16.87
CA CYS A 19 -0.28 2.96 17.50
C CYS A 19 0.03 4.10 16.52
N VAL A 20 0.37 3.79 15.26
CA VAL A 20 0.61 4.79 14.21
C VAL A 20 -0.57 4.96 13.24
N SER A 21 -1.66 4.24 13.47
CA SER A 21 -2.87 4.34 12.64
C SER A 21 -3.46 5.76 12.66
N GLN A 22 -3.77 6.32 11.50
CA GLN A 22 -4.35 7.66 11.40
C GLN A 22 -5.85 7.70 11.73
N SER A 23 -6.58 6.63 11.43
CA SER A 23 -8.03 6.60 11.59
C SER A 23 -8.50 5.79 12.80
N ARG A 24 -7.66 4.88 13.32
CA ARG A 24 -7.95 4.12 14.55
C ARG A 24 -6.65 3.87 15.36
N PRO A 25 -5.99 4.91 15.87
CA PRO A 25 -4.83 4.72 16.74
C PRO A 25 -5.24 3.98 18.01
N LYS A 26 -4.51 2.92 18.37
CA LYS A 26 -4.64 2.31 19.69
C LYS A 26 -3.60 2.86 20.65
N THR A 27 -3.98 2.99 21.91
CA THR A 27 -3.08 3.41 22.99
C THR A 27 -1.91 2.43 23.08
N CYS A 28 -0.70 2.98 23.10
CA CYS A 28 0.52 2.22 23.30
C CYS A 28 1.11 2.60 24.65
N GLU A 29 1.49 1.61 25.45
CA GLU A 29 2.11 1.82 26.77
C GLU A 29 3.45 2.57 26.66
N PHE A 30 4.09 2.51 25.49
CA PHE A 30 5.36 3.15 25.21
C PHE A 30 5.20 4.48 24.46
N LEU A 31 3.99 5.04 24.33
CA LEU A 31 3.78 6.30 23.63
C LEU A 31 4.62 7.42 24.27
N GLY A 32 5.39 8.16 23.46
CA GLY A 32 6.33 9.19 23.94
C GLY A 32 7.72 8.68 24.32
N ALA A 33 7.87 7.39 24.66
CA ALA A 33 9.16 6.76 24.97
C ALA A 33 9.61 5.73 23.91
N CYS A 34 8.72 5.36 22.98
CA CYS A 34 8.98 4.38 21.93
C CYS A 34 9.83 5.01 20.81
N PRO A 35 11.11 4.62 20.66
CA PRO A 35 11.97 5.18 19.61
C PRO A 35 11.50 4.80 18.20
N PHE A 36 10.72 3.71 18.09
CA PHE A 36 10.19 3.22 16.82
C PHE A 36 8.95 3.96 16.35
N PHE A 37 8.31 4.80 17.17
CA PHE A 37 7.07 5.48 16.79
C PHE A 37 7.22 6.29 15.49
N GLY A 38 8.27 7.11 15.41
CA GLY A 38 8.58 7.89 14.21
C GLY A 38 8.97 7.01 13.01
N PHE A 39 9.70 5.91 13.25
CA PHE A 39 10.02 4.93 12.21
C PHE A 39 8.75 4.32 11.61
N TRP A 40 7.85 3.80 12.45
CA TRP A 40 6.60 3.21 12.00
C TRP A 40 5.67 4.21 11.33
N GLY A 41 5.69 5.48 11.77
CA GLY A 41 4.99 6.57 11.08
C GLY A 41 5.47 6.76 9.64
N ARG A 42 6.78 6.70 9.39
CA ARG A 42 7.34 6.77 8.03
C ARG A 42 7.01 5.54 7.19
N VAL A 43 7.09 4.33 7.77
CA VAL A 43 6.72 3.10 7.07
C VAL A 43 5.25 3.14 6.65
N ARG A 44 4.35 3.53 7.56
CA ARG A 44 2.94 3.74 7.25
C ARG A 44 2.75 4.73 6.09
N GLN A 45 3.46 5.85 6.12
CA GLN A 45 3.35 6.87 5.08
C GLN A 45 3.80 6.33 3.73
N ALA A 46 4.95 5.64 3.66
CA ALA A 46 5.45 5.04 2.44
C ALA A 46 4.46 4.03 1.83
N ILE A 47 3.82 3.19 2.66
CA ILE A 47 2.78 2.26 2.19
C ILE A 47 1.57 3.04 1.66
N SER A 48 1.12 4.06 2.40
CA SER A 48 -0.04 4.88 2.00
C SER A 48 0.21 5.57 0.67
N ASP A 49 1.40 6.13 0.47
CA ASP A 49 1.75 6.82 -0.77
C ASP A 49 1.67 5.89 -1.98
N VAL A 50 2.15 4.64 -1.86
CA VAL A 50 2.06 3.64 -2.93
C VAL A 50 0.60 3.28 -3.23
N VAL A 51 -0.17 2.93 -2.20
CA VAL A 51 -1.54 2.42 -2.42
C VAL A 51 -2.53 3.52 -2.83
N ASP A 52 -2.29 4.76 -2.42
CA ASP A 52 -3.16 5.90 -2.73
C ASP A 52 -2.84 6.50 -4.11
N GLN A 53 -1.65 6.28 -4.64
CA GLN A 53 -1.28 6.66 -6.01
C GLN A 53 -1.60 5.57 -7.04
N THR A 54 -1.77 4.32 -6.61
CA THR A 54 -2.08 3.19 -7.50
C THR A 54 -3.59 3.00 -7.68
N THR A 55 -4.05 2.83 -8.91
CA THR A 55 -5.44 2.44 -9.23
C THR A 55 -5.53 1.00 -9.73
N PHE A 56 -6.74 0.41 -9.67
CA PHE A 56 -6.98 -0.91 -10.29
C PHE A 56 -6.71 -0.90 -11.81
N ALA A 57 -6.92 0.24 -12.48
CA ALA A 57 -6.63 0.36 -13.90
C ALA A 57 -5.12 0.25 -14.19
N ASP A 58 -4.28 0.79 -13.31
CA ASP A 58 -2.83 0.67 -13.40
C ASP A 58 -2.40 -0.81 -13.27
N LEU A 59 -2.94 -1.53 -12.28
CA LEU A 59 -2.66 -2.95 -12.10
C LEU A 59 -3.11 -3.81 -13.29
N VAL A 60 -4.27 -3.50 -13.90
CA VAL A 60 -4.75 -4.19 -15.10
C VAL A 60 -3.81 -3.94 -16.28
N ARG A 61 -3.31 -2.70 -16.44
CA ARG A 61 -2.34 -2.35 -17.48
C ARG A 61 -1.03 -3.11 -17.28
N GLU A 62 -0.45 -3.08 -16.08
CA GLU A 62 0.78 -3.80 -15.74
C GLU A 62 0.65 -5.31 -16.00
N ASN A 63 -0.49 -5.92 -15.63
CA ASN A 63 -0.72 -7.33 -15.88
C ASN A 63 -0.76 -7.65 -17.38
N ARG A 64 -1.41 -6.81 -18.20
CA ARG A 64 -1.43 -6.99 -19.67
C ARG A 64 -0.04 -6.85 -20.29
N GLU A 65 0.76 -5.91 -19.82
CA GLU A 65 2.14 -5.71 -20.27
C GLU A 65 3.01 -6.94 -19.93
N ARG A 66 2.87 -7.50 -18.72
CA ARG A 66 3.56 -8.74 -18.34
C ARG A 66 3.13 -9.95 -19.17
N GLN A 67 1.87 -10.00 -19.60
CA GLN A 67 1.34 -11.07 -20.45
C GLN A 67 1.73 -10.95 -21.92
N ARG A 68 2.26 -9.80 -22.36
CA ARG A 68 2.73 -9.57 -23.75
C ARG A 68 4.10 -10.19 -24.06
N GLY A 69 4.62 -11.07 -23.21
CA GLY A 69 5.90 -11.75 -23.40
C GLY A 69 5.88 -12.81 -24.52
N TYR A 70 6.63 -12.50 -25.60
CA TYR A 70 7.01 -13.31 -26.77
C TYR A 70 5.91 -13.77 -27.74
N VAL A 71 5.56 -12.90 -28.70
CA VAL A 71 5.12 -13.35 -30.03
C VAL A 71 6.39 -13.50 -30.86
N GLY A 72 6.89 -14.72 -31.02
CA GLY A 72 7.96 -14.99 -31.97
C GLY A 72 7.48 -14.61 -33.37
N ASP A 73 8.13 -13.63 -33.97
CA ASP A 73 7.97 -13.31 -35.39
C ASP A 73 8.53 -14.50 -36.19
N TRP A 74 7.67 -15.45 -36.53
CA TRP A 74 8.01 -16.64 -37.31
C TRP A 74 7.69 -16.44 -38.80
N THR A 75 7.94 -15.25 -39.32
CA THR A 75 7.81 -15.00 -40.76
C THR A 75 9.11 -15.45 -41.45
N ILE A 76 9.07 -16.61 -42.11
CA ILE A 76 10.04 -17.03 -43.15
C ILE A 76 9.34 -16.91 -44.50
#